data_AF-A0A2M6ZKK0-F1
#
_entry.id   AF-A0A2M6ZKK0-F1
#
_cell.length_a   1.000
_cell.length_b   1.000
_cell.length_c   1.000
_cell.angle_alpha   90.00
_cell.angle_beta   90.00
_cell.angle_gamma   90.00
#
_symmetry.space_group_name_H-M   'P 1'
#
loop_
_entity.id
_entity.type
_entity.pdbx_description
1 polymer ?
#
loop_
_entity_poly.entity_id
_entity_poly.type
_entity_poly.pdbx_seq_one_letter_code
_entity_poly.pdbx_strand_id
1 'polypeptide(L)'
;MKRLLVIISNLILLSGPSTLVWAAAEKAEALQKKIDVTKLSGINYFFASWYNDNMWLYAIIVTVLMGVVGMLIALVADIILKMIGMETHKIEHHE
;
A
#
# COMPACT_ATOMS: atom_id res chain seq x y z
N MET A 1 -17.02 -35.08 6.21
CA MET A 1 -16.00 -34.79 5.16
C MET A 1 -16.29 -33.52 4.36
N LYS A 2 -17.50 -33.31 3.81
CA LYS A 2 -17.82 -32.12 2.99
C LYS A 2 -17.63 -30.76 3.71
N ARG A 3 -18.00 -30.67 5.00
CA ARG A 3 -17.84 -29.45 5.81
C ARG A 3 -16.38 -29.09 6.09
N LEU A 4 -15.51 -30.10 6.25
CA LEU A 4 -14.08 -29.89 6.47
C LEU A 4 -13.42 -29.33 5.19
N LEU A 5 -13.84 -29.82 4.02
CA LEU A 5 -13.39 -29.33 2.72
C LEU A 5 -13.78 -27.85 2.48
N VAL A 6 -14.98 -27.46 2.92
CA VAL A 6 -15.43 -26.06 2.84
C VAL A 6 -14.60 -25.16 3.75
N ILE A 7 -14.28 -25.61 4.98
CA ILE A 7 -13.45 -24.83 5.92
C ILE A 7 -12.03 -24.66 5.37
N ILE A 8 -11.42 -25.73 4.83
CA ILE A 8 -10.09 -25.69 4.24
C ILE A 8 -10.07 -24.77 3.01
N SER A 9 -11.09 -24.87 2.14
CA SER A 9 -11.22 -24.00 0.97
C SER A 9 -11.36 -22.53 1.37
N ASN A 10 -12.16 -22.23 2.39
CA ASN A 10 -12.35 -20.86 2.87
C ASN A 10 -11.06 -20.30 3.50
N LEU A 11 -10.32 -21.12 4.25
CA LEU A 11 -9.04 -20.74 4.85
C LEU A 11 -7.97 -20.44 3.78
N ILE A 12 -7.94 -21.20 2.68
CA ILE A 12 -7.05 -20.98 1.54
C ILE A 12 -7.43 -19.69 0.80
N LEU A 13 -8.72 -19.42 0.60
CA LEU A 13 -9.21 -18.18 -0.02
C LEU A 13 -8.89 -16.95 0.83
N LEU A 14 -8.95 -17.07 2.16
CA LEU A 14 -8.65 -15.97 3.08
C LEU A 14 -7.14 -15.72 3.26
N SER A 15 -6.30 -16.75 3.09
CA SER A 15 -4.83 -16.67 3.20
C SER A 15 -4.11 -16.48 1.85
N GLY A 16 -4.79 -16.70 0.73
CA GLY A 16 -4.27 -16.42 -0.61
C GLY A 16 -3.74 -14.99 -0.77
N PRO A 17 -4.46 -13.94 -0.33
CA PRO A 17 -3.97 -12.57 -0.44
C PRO A 17 -2.74 -12.29 0.43
N SER A 18 -2.69 -12.83 1.67
CA SER A 18 -1.59 -12.55 2.60
C SER A 18 -0.29 -13.23 2.17
N THR A 19 -0.38 -14.43 1.60
CA THR A 19 0.79 -15.14 1.03
C THR A 19 1.28 -14.52 -0.28
N LEU A 20 0.37 -13.99 -1.12
CA LEU A 20 0.75 -13.27 -2.34
C LEU A 20 1.36 -11.89 -2.04
N VAL A 21 0.85 -11.16 -1.06
CA VAL A 21 1.45 -9.89 -0.60
C VAL A 21 2.83 -10.11 -0.02
N TRP A 22 3.03 -11.21 0.72
CA TRP A 22 4.32 -11.52 1.32
C TRP A 22 5.32 -12.14 0.34
N ALA A 23 4.85 -12.86 -0.70
CA ALA A 23 5.69 -13.41 -1.77
C ALA A 23 5.96 -12.42 -2.92
N ALA A 24 5.17 -11.35 -3.06
CA ALA A 24 5.45 -10.23 -3.95
C ALA A 24 6.52 -9.28 -3.39
N ALA A 25 6.91 -9.43 -2.12
CA ALA A 25 8.18 -8.92 -1.63
C ALA A 25 9.29 -9.79 -2.21
N GLU A 26 9.68 -9.51 -3.46
CA GLU A 26 10.87 -10.05 -4.09
C GLU A 26 12.00 -10.05 -3.05
N LYS A 27 12.61 -11.23 -2.88
CA LYS A 27 13.77 -11.53 -2.05
C LYS A 27 14.63 -10.27 -1.88
N ALA A 28 14.97 -9.92 -0.65
CA ALA A 28 15.91 -8.85 -0.30
C ALA A 28 17.35 -9.16 -0.79
N GLU A 29 17.51 -9.51 -2.06
CA GLU A 29 18.77 -9.65 -2.75
C GLU A 29 19.17 -8.25 -3.22
N ALA A 30 20.28 -7.78 -2.66
CA ALA A 30 20.95 -6.52 -2.96
C ALA A 30 20.43 -5.26 -2.26
N LEU A 31 20.63 -5.21 -0.94
CA LEU A 31 20.88 -3.96 -0.20
C LEU A 31 22.01 -3.08 -0.80
N GLN A 32 22.71 -3.55 -1.84
CA GLN A 32 23.79 -2.85 -2.54
C GLN A 32 23.44 -2.49 -4.00
N LYS A 33 22.23 -2.78 -4.49
CA LYS A 33 21.82 -2.40 -5.85
C LYS A 33 21.50 -0.91 -5.88
N LYS A 34 22.53 -0.11 -6.21
CA LYS A 34 22.35 1.32 -6.52
C LYS A 34 21.54 1.46 -7.81
N ILE A 35 20.57 2.35 -7.81
CA ILE A 35 19.78 2.70 -8.98
C ILE A 35 20.65 3.55 -9.89
N ASP A 36 20.74 3.21 -11.17
CA ASP A 36 21.44 4.03 -12.16
C ASP A 36 20.63 5.30 -12.46
N VAL A 37 21.06 6.43 -11.90
CA VAL A 37 20.37 7.73 -12.01
C VAL A 37 20.66 8.48 -13.31
N THR A 38 21.59 8.01 -14.15
CA THR A 38 22.05 8.77 -15.33
C THR A 38 20.98 8.99 -16.40
N LYS A 39 19.93 8.17 -16.43
CA LYS A 39 18.81 8.30 -17.38
C LYS A 39 17.49 8.77 -16.74
N LEU A 40 17.47 9.02 -15.43
CA LEU A 40 16.25 9.45 -14.74
C LEU A 40 16.20 10.97 -14.67
N SER A 41 15.01 11.55 -14.90
CA SER A 41 14.75 12.98 -14.77
C SER A 41 13.51 13.24 -13.91
N GLY A 42 13.46 14.42 -13.30
CA GLY A 42 12.33 14.89 -12.50
C GLY A 42 12.16 14.14 -11.17
N ILE A 43 10.91 13.80 -10.84
CA ILE A 43 10.51 13.18 -9.57
C ILE A 43 11.19 11.82 -9.37
N ASN A 44 11.39 11.07 -10.46
CA ASN A 44 12.07 9.78 -10.42
C ASN A 44 13.55 9.91 -10.05
N TYR A 45 14.24 10.94 -10.52
CA TYR A 45 15.62 11.24 -10.12
C TYR A 45 15.70 11.59 -8.63
N PHE A 46 14.75 12.41 -8.15
CA PHE A 46 14.70 12.84 -6.76
C PHE A 46 14.57 11.66 -5.78
N PHE A 47 13.62 10.76 -6.05
CA PHE A 47 13.44 9.54 -5.25
C PHE A 47 14.60 8.56 -5.39
N ALA A 48 15.15 8.39 -6.60
CA ALA A 48 16.29 7.50 -6.82
C ALA A 48 17.59 8.01 -6.16
N SER A 49 17.81 9.34 -6.11
CA SER A 49 18.91 9.95 -5.38
C SER A 49 18.79 9.68 -3.89
N TRP A 50 17.61 9.90 -3.30
CA TRP A 50 17.38 9.62 -1.88
C TRP A 50 17.51 8.14 -1.51
N TYR A 51 17.04 7.25 -2.38
CA TYR A 51 17.23 5.80 -2.21
C TYR A 51 18.71 5.42 -2.20
N ASN A 52 19.49 5.99 -3.13
CA ASN A 52 20.93 5.71 -3.25
C ASN A 52 21.78 6.32 -2.12
N ASP A 53 21.41 7.51 -1.64
CA ASP A 53 22.15 8.22 -0.60
C ASP A 53 21.84 7.65 0.78
N ASN A 54 20.56 7.46 1.13
CA ASN A 54 20.13 6.97 2.43
C ASN A 54 18.81 6.20 2.35
N MET A 55 18.90 4.87 2.24
CA MET A 55 17.73 3.99 2.13
C MET A 55 16.73 4.13 3.29
N TRP A 56 17.21 4.39 4.52
CA TRP A 56 16.35 4.62 5.69
C TRP A 56 15.50 5.88 5.57
N LEU A 57 16.11 6.96 5.10
CA LEU A 57 15.43 8.24 4.90
C LEU A 57 14.41 8.14 3.77
N TYR A 58 14.77 7.45 2.68
CA TYR A 58 13.83 7.12 1.61
C TYR A 58 12.61 6.34 2.14
N ALA A 59 12.83 5.28 2.92
CA ALA A 59 11.76 4.44 3.44
C ALA A 59 10.76 5.23 4.32
N ILE A 60 11.25 6.10 5.20
CA ILE A 60 10.40 6.94 6.06
C ILE A 60 9.58 7.91 5.20
N ILE A 61 10.22 8.60 4.25
CA ILE A 61 9.53 9.59 3.42
C ILE A 61 8.44 8.92 2.58
N VAL A 62 8.74 7.81 1.92
CA VAL A 62 7.75 7.07 1.11
C VAL A 62 6.60 6.56 1.97
N THR A 63 6.88 6.09 3.19
CA THR A 63 5.83 5.64 4.13
C THR A 63 4.89 6.78 4.51
N VAL A 64 5.44 7.95 4.86
CA VAL A 64 4.63 9.14 5.17
C VAL A 64 3.83 9.57 3.95
N LEU A 65 4.46 9.59 2.77
CA LEU A 65 3.80 9.98 1.52
C LEU A 65 2.63 9.05 1.18
N MET A 66 2.79 7.75 1.38
CA MET A 66 1.71 6.78 1.20
C MET A 66 0.54 7.04 2.15
N GLY A 67 0.83 7.40 3.41
CA GLY A 67 -0.20 7.80 4.38
C GLY A 67 -0.95 9.07 3.96
N VAL A 68 -0.22 10.08 3.46
CA VAL A 68 -0.82 11.32 2.94
C VAL A 68 -1.69 11.04 1.72
N VAL A 69 -1.23 10.21 0.78
CA VAL A 69 -2.01 9.81 -0.39
C VAL A 69 -3.29 9.07 0.02
N GLY A 70 -3.20 8.15 0.99
CA GLY A 70 -4.37 7.46 1.54
C GLY A 70 -5.39 8.42 2.15
N MET A 71 -4.92 9.41 2.91
CA MET A 71 -5.78 10.46 3.47
C MET A 71 -6.44 11.30 2.37
N LEU A 72 -5.70 11.70 1.33
CA LEU A 72 -6.26 12.43 0.19
C LEU A 72 -7.36 11.63 -0.50
N ILE A 73 -7.16 10.33 -0.71
CA ILE A 73 -8.18 9.45 -1.29
C ILE A 73 -9.43 9.40 -0.40
N ALA A 74 -9.26 9.28 0.92
CA ALA A 74 -10.40 9.29 1.86
C ALA A 74 -11.21 10.59 1.77
N LEU A 75 -10.52 11.74 1.75
CA LEU A 75 -11.17 13.05 1.59
C LEU A 75 -11.91 13.17 0.25
N VAL A 76 -11.30 12.70 -0.84
CA VAL A 76 -11.94 12.70 -2.16
C VAL A 76 -13.17 11.79 -2.16
N ALA A 77 -13.09 10.60 -1.54
CA ALA A 77 -14.21 9.69 -1.41
C ALA A 77 -15.36 10.33 -0.60
N ASP A 78 -15.05 11.02 0.50
CA ASP A 78 -16.04 11.76 1.29
C ASP A 78 -16.73 12.86 0.48
N ILE A 79 -15.99 13.59 -0.36
CA ILE A 79 -16.55 14.61 -1.25
C ILE A 79 -17.50 13.96 -2.27
N ILE A 80 -17.09 12.86 -2.90
CA ILE A 80 -17.90 12.14 -3.87
C ILE A 80 -19.19 11.60 -3.21
N LEU A 81 -19.09 11.01 -2.02
CA LEU A 81 -20.23 10.49 -1.27
C LEU A 81 -21.22 11.61 -0.91
N LYS A 82 -20.72 12.77 -0.46
CA LYS A 82 -21.54 13.97 -0.22
C LYS A 82 -22.22 14.47 -1.48
N MET A 83 -21.55 14.46 -2.63
CA MET A 83 -22.15 14.86 -3.91
C MET A 83 -23.29 13.93 -4.35
N ILE A 84 -23.22 12.65 -3.98
CA ILE A 84 -24.25 11.64 -4.30
C ILE A 84 -25.42 11.68 -3.28
N GLY A 85 -25.34 12.51 -2.25
CA GLY A 85 -26.37 12.63 -1.21
C GLY A 85 -26.29 11.56 -0.12
N MET A 86 -25.20 10.80 -0.06
CA MET A 86 -24.88 9.98 1.12
C MET A 86 -24.17 10.86 2.14
N GLU A 87 -24.85 11.20 3.24
CA GLU A 87 -24.20 11.85 4.37
C GLU A 87 -23.23 10.87 5.03
N THR A 88 -21.92 11.12 4.91
CA THR A 88 -20.89 10.35 5.63
C THR A 88 -20.77 10.76 7.10
N HIS A 89 -21.65 11.66 7.58
CA HIS A 89 -21.76 12.02 8.98
C HIS A 89 -22.68 11.06 9.72
N LYS A 90 -22.19 9.84 9.96
CA LYS A 90 -22.47 9.03 11.15
C LYS A 90 -21.80 7.67 11.00
N ILE A 91 -20.64 7.54 11.63
CA ILE A 91 -20.39 6.32 12.40
C ILE A 91 -21.33 6.44 13.60
N GLU A 92 -22.61 6.15 13.41
CA GLU A 92 -23.41 5.68 14.53
C GLU A 92 -22.81 4.32 14.89
N HIS A 93 -21.91 4.35 15.86
CA HIS A 93 -21.80 3.28 16.83
C HIS A 93 -23.20 3.10 17.46
N HIS A 94 -24.10 2.44 16.73
CA HIS A 94 -25.21 1.71 17.33
C HIS A 94 -24.59 0.44 17.89
N GLU A 95 -24.04 0.56 19.10
CA GLU A 95 -23.99 -0.58 20.03
C GLU A 95 -25.42 -1.00 20.40
#